data_AF-A0A919K2H5-F1
#
_entry.id   AF-A0A919K2H5-F1
#
_cell.length_a   1.000
_cell.length_b   1.000
_cell.length_c   1.000
_cell.angle_alpha   90.00
_cell.angle_beta   90.00
_cell.angle_gamma   90.00
#
_symmetry.space_group_name_H-M   'P 1'
#
loop_
_entity.id
_entity.type
_entity.pdbx_description
1 polymer ?
#
loop_
_entity_poly.entity_id
_entity_poly.type
_entity_poly.pdbx_seq_one_letter_code
_entity_poly.pdbx_strand_id
1 'polypeptide(L)'
;MAALCFDHLHTARNRLVLLHQRGVLARFRDAVRPGSQSWRWTLDLIGATFIAARNGDPLPRAAAVRQRITRLATRPSLAHRLGTNGFFVDLAAHARTAPGARLDVWWSERRCRDVGGDVVHPDAHGRWTEAGHSLGFWLEYDLGTEKRHTVAAKVDGYATLHDATGLGHTLLFWLSTPGREASLRHALARHPAITSGRLHVATAGGGTTQHPAGPVWAPLSATESTRRVRLAHLSTHAADATRAAA
;
A
#
# COMPACT_ATOMS: atom_id res chain seq x y z
N MET A 1 4.61 12.95 1.86
CA MET A 1 5.03 14.06 2.75
C MET A 1 4.16 15.30 2.54
N ALA A 2 4.21 15.95 1.36
CA ALA A 2 3.36 17.13 1.10
C ALA A 2 1.86 16.84 1.30
N ALA A 3 1.33 15.82 0.62
CA ALA A 3 -0.10 15.47 0.68
C ALA A 3 -0.62 15.09 2.09
N LEU A 4 0.27 14.60 2.97
CA LEU A 4 -0.10 14.17 4.33
C LEU A 4 -0.15 15.32 5.33
N CYS A 5 0.79 16.26 5.25
CA CYS A 5 1.06 17.21 6.34
C CYS A 5 0.98 18.68 5.92
N PHE A 6 0.69 18.95 4.64
CA PHE A 6 0.68 20.31 4.10
C PHE A 6 -0.50 20.48 3.13
N ASP A 7 -1.01 21.70 3.06
CA ASP A 7 -2.01 22.10 2.06
C ASP A 7 -1.37 22.54 0.74
N HIS A 8 -0.14 23.05 0.82
CA HIS A 8 0.57 23.61 -0.33
C HIS A 8 1.92 22.95 -0.55
N LEU A 9 2.16 22.49 -1.78
CA LEU A 9 3.39 21.84 -2.20
C LEU A 9 4.62 22.74 -2.05
N HIS A 10 4.48 24.04 -2.33
CA HIS A 10 5.57 25.01 -2.18
C HIS A 10 6.03 25.11 -0.72
N THR A 11 5.09 25.30 0.21
CA THR A 11 5.36 25.33 1.66
C THR A 11 6.02 24.04 2.12
N ALA A 12 5.50 22.88 1.69
CA ALA A 12 6.10 21.59 2.01
C ALA A 12 7.56 21.52 1.57
N ARG A 13 7.86 21.87 0.30
CA ARG A 13 9.23 21.86 -0.24
C ARG A 13 10.17 22.77 0.56
N ASN A 14 9.75 24.01 0.85
CA ASN A 14 10.57 24.95 1.62
C ASN A 14 10.87 24.42 3.02
N ARG A 15 9.86 23.83 3.71
CA ARG A 15 10.05 23.22 5.03
C ARG A 15 10.98 22.02 4.99
N LEU A 16 10.88 21.16 3.97
CA LEU A 16 11.80 20.02 3.82
C LEU A 16 13.25 20.46 3.57
N VAL A 17 13.45 21.50 2.77
CA VAL A 17 14.79 22.08 2.56
C VAL A 17 15.35 22.63 3.87
N LEU A 18 14.55 23.38 4.63
CA LEU A 18 14.97 23.92 5.93
C LEU A 18 15.34 22.82 6.93
N LEU A 19 14.54 21.75 7.03
CA LEU A 19 14.83 20.61 7.89
C LEU A 19 16.11 19.88 7.47
N HIS A 20 16.39 19.83 6.17
CA HIS A 20 17.63 19.25 5.66
C HIS A 20 18.86 20.11 5.94
N GLN A 21 18.76 21.43 5.76
CA GLN A 21 19.83 22.36 6.14
C GLN A 21 20.16 22.28 7.64
N ARG A 22 19.18 21.91 8.47
CA ARG A 22 19.34 21.70 9.92
C ARG A 22 19.77 20.29 10.30
N GLY A 23 20.09 19.41 9.34
CA GLY A 23 20.49 18.02 9.61
C GLY A 23 19.41 17.14 10.24
N VAL A 24 18.15 17.56 10.19
CA VAL A 24 17.00 16.76 10.65
C VAL A 24 16.62 15.74 9.58
N LEU A 25 16.66 16.14 8.32
CA LEU A 25 16.36 15.27 7.18
C LEU A 25 17.58 15.09 6.28
N ALA A 26 17.74 13.88 5.77
CA ALA A 26 18.62 13.57 4.66
C ALA A 26 17.78 13.47 3.40
N ARG A 27 18.41 13.72 2.26
CA ARG A 27 17.78 13.51 0.95
C ARG A 27 18.69 12.73 0.01
N PHE A 28 18.08 11.93 -0.84
CA PHE A 28 18.75 11.18 -1.89
C PHE A 28 17.84 11.07 -3.11
N ARG A 29 18.42 10.79 -4.26
CA ARG A 29 17.71 10.52 -5.52
C ARG A 29 18.59 9.68 -6.42
N ASP A 30 17.97 9.01 -7.37
CA ASP A 30 18.72 8.31 -8.41
C ASP A 30 19.22 9.33 -9.43
N ALA A 31 20.47 9.16 -9.86
CA ALA A 31 21.02 9.90 -10.99
C ALA A 31 20.56 9.21 -12.27
N VAL A 32 19.51 9.75 -12.90
CA VAL A 32 19.01 9.27 -14.20
C VAL A 32 19.41 10.27 -15.28
N ARG A 33 19.85 9.81 -16.45
CA ARG A 33 20.15 10.67 -17.60
C ARG A 33 19.49 10.14 -18.89
N PRO A 34 18.86 11.01 -19.70
CA PRO A 34 18.56 12.43 -19.41
C PRO A 34 17.50 12.59 -18.30
N GLY A 35 17.50 13.71 -17.58
CA GLY A 35 16.48 14.07 -16.60
C GLY A 35 16.93 14.06 -15.13
N SER A 36 15.97 14.12 -14.21
CA SER A 36 16.22 13.98 -12.77
C SER A 36 14.99 13.41 -12.07
N GLN A 37 15.20 12.54 -11.10
CA GLN A 37 14.11 12.03 -10.25
C GLN A 37 13.82 13.00 -9.09
N SER A 38 12.60 12.93 -8.57
CA SER A 38 12.20 13.67 -7.37
C SER A 38 13.09 13.31 -6.17
N TRP A 39 13.42 14.30 -5.34
CA TRP A 39 14.12 14.06 -4.08
C TRP A 39 13.29 13.19 -3.15
N ARG A 40 13.95 12.18 -2.57
CA ARG A 40 13.42 11.33 -1.50
C ARG A 40 14.02 11.80 -0.19
N TRP A 41 13.23 11.74 0.87
CA TRP A 41 13.59 12.28 2.18
C TRP A 41 13.54 11.19 3.25
N THR A 42 14.48 11.22 4.18
CA THR A 42 14.52 10.33 5.35
C THR A 42 15.12 11.06 6.55
N LEU A 43 15.11 10.46 7.73
CA LEU A 43 15.72 11.06 8.92
C LEU A 43 17.25 11.05 8.77
N ASP A 44 17.86 12.21 9.00
CA ASP A 44 19.31 12.33 9.22
C ASP A 44 19.60 12.28 10.73
N LEU A 45 20.85 12.40 11.14
CA LEU A 45 21.31 12.13 12.50
C LEU A 45 20.50 12.88 13.56
N ILE A 46 20.29 14.18 13.42
CA ILE A 46 19.56 14.97 14.44
C ILE A 46 18.11 14.49 14.53
N GLY A 47 17.45 14.26 13.39
CA GLY A 47 16.09 13.76 13.36
C GLY A 47 15.96 12.35 13.94
N ALA A 48 16.91 11.47 13.62
CA ALA A 48 16.95 10.11 14.14
C ALA A 48 17.17 10.08 15.65
N THR A 49 18.08 10.91 16.16
CA THR A 49 18.33 11.07 17.60
C THR A 49 17.11 11.61 18.33
N PHE A 50 16.43 12.61 17.76
CA PHE A 50 15.21 13.16 18.37
C PHE A 50 14.09 12.12 18.50
N ILE A 51 13.85 11.33 17.45
CA ILE A 51 12.84 10.27 17.47
C ILE A 51 13.23 9.15 18.45
N ALA A 52 14.50 8.75 18.47
CA ALA A 52 14.99 7.74 19.41
C ALA A 52 14.80 8.19 20.86
N ALA A 53 15.24 9.42 21.18
CA ALA A 53 15.08 10.00 22.52
C ALA A 53 13.61 10.08 22.94
N ARG A 54 12.71 10.52 22.04
CA ARG A 54 11.27 10.58 22.32
C ARG A 54 10.66 9.22 22.64
N ASN A 55 11.14 8.16 21.99
CA ASN A 55 10.63 6.81 22.16
C ASN A 55 11.33 6.04 23.30
N GLY A 56 12.38 6.60 23.92
CA GLY A 56 13.21 5.88 24.90
C GLY A 56 14.18 4.86 24.27
N ASP A 57 14.41 4.94 22.96
CA ASP A 57 15.32 4.06 22.23
C ASP A 57 16.80 4.52 22.37
N PRO A 58 17.78 3.60 22.25
CA PRO A 58 19.20 3.97 22.20
C PRO A 58 19.51 4.98 21.09
N LEU A 59 20.32 5.99 21.41
CA LEU A 59 20.68 7.04 20.47
C LEU A 59 21.53 6.47 19.31
N PRO A 60 21.20 6.78 18.05
CA PRO A 60 21.88 6.21 16.90
C PRO A 60 23.26 6.86 16.69
N ARG A 61 24.25 6.04 16.30
CA ARG A 61 25.56 6.54 15.87
C ARG A 61 25.49 7.14 14.46
N ALA A 62 26.26 8.20 14.20
CA ALA A 62 26.34 8.84 12.88
C ALA A 62 26.64 7.86 11.74
N ALA A 63 27.57 6.93 11.95
CA ALA A 63 27.90 5.90 10.95
C ALA A 63 26.71 4.98 10.62
N ALA A 64 25.92 4.58 11.62
CA ALA A 64 24.75 3.73 11.43
C ALA A 64 23.64 4.46 10.65
N VAL A 65 23.45 5.77 10.91
CA VAL A 65 22.51 6.61 10.15
C VAL A 65 22.94 6.72 8.69
N ARG A 66 24.21 7.02 8.42
CA ARG A 66 24.75 7.07 7.05
C ARG A 66 24.55 5.74 6.30
N GLN A 67 24.90 4.63 6.94
CA GLN A 67 24.71 3.30 6.34
C GLN A 67 23.22 3.00 6.06
N ARG A 68 22.30 3.43 6.93
CA ARG A 68 20.86 3.31 6.72
C ARG A 68 20.40 4.13 5.51
N ILE A 69 20.88 5.37 5.37
CA ILE A 69 20.56 6.24 4.22
C ILE A 69 21.07 5.60 2.92
N THR A 70 22.33 5.15 2.88
CA THR A 70 22.90 4.46 1.71
C THR A 70 22.09 3.23 1.35
N ARG A 71 21.76 2.38 2.34
CA ARG A 71 20.93 1.18 2.12
C ARG A 71 19.53 1.51 1.60
N LEU A 72 18.95 2.64 1.98
CA LEU A 72 17.67 3.09 1.43
C LEU A 72 17.84 3.58 -0.02
N ALA A 73 18.89 4.35 -0.30
CA ALA A 73 19.18 4.89 -1.61
C ALA A 73 19.48 3.80 -2.66
N THR A 74 20.15 2.71 -2.25
CA THR A 74 20.53 1.61 -3.15
C THR A 74 19.56 0.42 -3.10
N ARG A 75 18.41 0.55 -2.42
CA ARG A 75 17.49 -0.57 -2.24
C ARG A 75 16.81 -0.94 -3.57
N PRO A 76 16.92 -2.20 -4.04
CA PRO A 76 16.24 -2.63 -5.27
C PRO A 76 14.70 -2.50 -5.19
N SER A 77 14.12 -2.78 -4.01
CA SER A 77 12.68 -2.66 -3.76
C SER A 77 12.21 -1.23 -3.44
N LEU A 78 13.04 -0.20 -3.69
CA LEU A 78 12.67 1.18 -3.36
C LEU A 78 11.44 1.66 -4.15
N ALA A 79 11.38 1.39 -5.45
CA ALA A 79 10.25 1.77 -6.29
C ALA A 79 8.95 1.14 -5.78
N HIS A 80 9.00 -0.14 -5.43
CA HIS A 80 7.88 -0.90 -4.86
C HIS A 80 7.40 -0.26 -3.56
N ARG A 81 8.31 -0.04 -2.61
CA ARG A 81 7.99 0.60 -1.33
C ARG A 81 7.41 2.00 -1.52
N LEU A 82 7.90 2.78 -2.47
CA LEU A 82 7.35 4.10 -2.76
C LEU A 82 5.94 4.01 -3.35
N GLY A 83 5.68 3.04 -4.23
CA GLY A 83 4.35 2.75 -4.77
C GLY A 83 3.36 2.37 -3.67
N THR A 84 3.70 1.38 -2.85
CA THR A 84 2.87 0.95 -1.71
C THR A 84 2.59 2.10 -0.75
N ASN A 85 3.60 2.88 -0.36
CA ASN A 85 3.35 4.03 0.53
C ASN A 85 2.59 5.15 -0.18
N GLY A 86 2.78 5.33 -1.49
CA GLY A 86 2.04 6.28 -2.31
C GLY A 86 0.55 6.00 -2.31
N PHE A 87 0.15 4.74 -2.47
CA PHE A 87 -1.23 4.29 -2.37
C PHE A 87 -1.91 4.77 -1.07
N PHE A 88 -1.26 4.56 0.08
CA PHE A 88 -1.83 4.98 1.36
C PHE A 88 -1.74 6.50 1.58
N VAL A 89 -0.72 7.16 1.02
CA VAL A 89 -0.62 8.63 1.02
C VAL A 89 -1.80 9.24 0.26
N ASP A 90 -2.19 8.66 -0.87
CA ASP A 90 -3.33 9.13 -1.66
C ASP A 90 -4.64 8.93 -0.89
N LEU A 91 -4.84 7.78 -0.24
CA LEU A 91 -6.00 7.57 0.65
C LEU A 91 -6.04 8.55 1.82
N ALA A 92 -4.92 8.75 2.50
CA ALA A 92 -4.83 9.69 3.61
C ALA A 92 -5.05 11.13 3.17
N ALA A 93 -4.55 11.52 1.99
CA ALA A 93 -4.78 12.84 1.41
C ALA A 93 -6.26 13.03 1.05
N HIS A 94 -6.88 12.04 0.41
CA HIS A 94 -8.32 12.06 0.12
C HIS A 94 -9.17 12.20 1.38
N ALA A 95 -8.84 11.47 2.45
CA ALA A 95 -9.54 11.55 3.73
C ALA A 95 -9.49 12.97 4.37
N ARG A 96 -8.46 13.77 4.07
CA ARG A 96 -8.38 15.15 4.58
C ARG A 96 -9.37 16.10 3.92
N THR A 97 -9.76 15.83 2.67
CA THR A 97 -10.58 16.74 1.86
C THR A 97 -11.98 16.20 1.57
N ALA A 98 -12.21 14.90 1.80
CA ALA A 98 -13.49 14.24 1.57
C ALA A 98 -14.21 13.97 2.91
N PRO A 99 -15.28 14.71 3.23
CA PRO A 99 -16.06 14.47 4.45
C PRO A 99 -16.56 13.02 4.52
N GLY A 100 -16.42 12.41 5.69
CA GLY A 100 -16.85 11.03 5.94
C GLY A 100 -15.87 9.96 5.44
N ALA A 101 -14.75 10.33 4.81
CA ALA A 101 -13.67 9.43 4.44
C ALA A 101 -12.57 9.41 5.51
N ARG A 102 -12.06 8.21 5.86
CA ARG A 102 -10.99 8.03 6.83
C ARG A 102 -10.16 6.78 6.54
N LEU A 103 -8.85 6.93 6.71
CA LEU A 103 -7.91 5.82 6.79
C LEU A 103 -7.72 5.46 8.26
N ASP A 104 -8.49 4.50 8.74
CA ASP A 104 -8.52 4.09 10.15
C ASP A 104 -7.24 3.35 10.56
N VAL A 105 -6.69 2.53 9.65
CA VAL A 105 -5.48 1.74 9.89
C VAL A 105 -4.57 1.82 8.67
N TRP A 106 -3.27 1.95 8.91
CA TRP A 106 -2.22 1.79 7.91
C TRP A 106 -1.01 1.08 8.52
N TRP A 107 -0.78 -0.16 8.09
CA TRP A 107 0.43 -0.92 8.44
C TRP A 107 1.30 -1.13 7.21
N SER A 108 2.59 -0.85 7.35
CA SER A 108 3.59 -1.19 6.33
C SER A 108 3.88 -2.70 6.29
N GLU A 109 4.42 -3.17 5.18
CA GLU A 109 5.01 -4.52 4.99
C GLU A 109 5.79 -5.02 6.23
N ARG A 110 6.65 -4.16 6.79
CA ARG A 110 7.44 -4.49 7.99
C ARG A 110 6.54 -4.82 9.18
N ARG A 111 5.55 -3.96 9.45
CA ARG A 111 4.62 -4.17 10.56
C ARG A 111 3.73 -5.39 10.32
N CYS A 112 3.38 -5.66 9.06
CA CYS A 112 2.63 -6.87 8.72
C CYS A 112 3.44 -8.14 9.03
N ARG A 113 4.74 -8.17 8.72
CA ARG A 113 5.63 -9.26 9.16
C ARG A 113 5.71 -9.39 10.68
N ASP A 114 5.93 -8.26 11.36
CA ASP A 114 6.10 -8.25 12.82
C ASP A 114 4.84 -8.79 13.55
N VAL A 115 3.65 -8.66 12.96
CA VAL A 115 2.36 -9.10 13.53
C VAL A 115 1.86 -10.44 12.98
N GLY A 116 2.03 -10.70 11.68
CA GLY A 116 1.44 -11.84 10.97
C GLY A 116 2.32 -13.08 10.88
N GLY A 117 3.58 -13.02 11.32
CA GLY A 117 4.53 -14.12 11.18
C GLY A 117 4.84 -14.47 9.73
N ASP A 118 5.20 -15.72 9.47
CA ASP A 118 5.74 -16.17 8.17
C ASP A 118 4.68 -16.69 7.18
N VAL A 119 3.39 -16.72 7.55
CA VAL A 119 2.33 -17.33 6.72
C VAL A 119 2.08 -16.52 5.45
N VAL A 120 1.99 -15.19 5.57
CA VAL A 120 1.76 -14.28 4.44
C VAL A 120 2.51 -12.98 4.66
N HIS A 121 2.99 -12.41 3.55
CA HIS A 121 3.83 -11.21 3.54
C HIS A 121 3.17 -10.11 2.69
N PRO A 122 2.04 -9.54 3.12
CA PRO A 122 1.40 -8.43 2.40
C PRO A 122 2.34 -7.23 2.33
N ASP A 123 2.26 -6.49 1.23
CA ASP A 123 2.98 -5.23 1.10
C ASP A 123 2.47 -4.18 2.10
N ALA A 124 1.19 -4.26 2.44
CA ALA A 124 0.58 -3.45 3.48
C ALA A 124 -0.79 -3.98 3.90
N HIS A 125 -1.27 -3.45 5.02
CA HIS A 125 -2.63 -3.64 5.51
C HIS A 125 -3.28 -2.29 5.79
N GLY A 126 -4.57 -2.19 5.47
CA GLY A 126 -5.34 -0.99 5.68
C GLY A 126 -6.75 -1.26 6.18
N ARG A 127 -7.32 -0.26 6.86
CA ARG A 127 -8.75 -0.15 7.09
C ARG A 127 -9.22 1.20 6.58
N TRP A 128 -10.13 1.18 5.63
CA TRP A 128 -10.71 2.36 5.00
C TRP A 128 -12.18 2.47 5.35
N THR A 129 -12.64 3.68 5.66
CA THR A 129 -14.06 3.97 5.82
C THR A 129 -14.44 5.19 4.99
N GLU A 130 -15.53 5.11 4.24
CA GLU A 130 -16.09 6.25 3.49
C GLU A 130 -17.61 6.08 3.36
N ALA A 131 -18.35 7.18 3.57
CA ALA A 131 -19.81 7.21 3.42
C ALA A 131 -20.54 6.06 4.14
N GLY A 132 -20.11 5.74 5.37
CA GLY A 132 -20.72 4.69 6.20
C GLY A 132 -20.24 3.26 5.91
N HIS A 133 -19.43 3.04 4.87
CA HIS A 133 -18.89 1.72 4.53
C HIS A 133 -17.46 1.58 5.04
N SER A 134 -17.18 0.51 5.79
CA SER A 134 -15.83 0.17 6.26
C SER A 134 -15.31 -1.10 5.60
N LEU A 135 -14.03 -1.12 5.23
CA LEU A 135 -13.34 -2.25 4.63
C LEU A 135 -11.96 -2.44 5.27
N GLY A 136 -11.70 -3.62 5.83
CA GLY A 136 -10.35 -4.09 6.12
C GLY A 136 -9.77 -4.78 4.89
N PHE A 137 -8.51 -4.51 4.55
CA PHE A 137 -7.89 -5.06 3.36
C PHE A 137 -6.40 -5.34 3.50
N TRP A 138 -5.95 -6.37 2.78
CA TRP A 138 -4.54 -6.63 2.48
C TRP A 138 -4.22 -6.06 1.10
N LEU A 139 -3.03 -5.47 0.94
CA LEU A 139 -2.59 -4.89 -0.32
C LEU A 139 -1.37 -5.65 -0.86
N GLU A 140 -1.46 -6.03 -2.13
CA GLU A 140 -0.35 -6.46 -2.99
C GLU A 140 -0.17 -5.39 -4.07
N TYR A 141 0.99 -4.75 -4.10
CA TYR A 141 1.32 -3.69 -5.04
C TYR A 141 2.25 -4.26 -6.11
N ASP A 142 1.83 -4.29 -7.38
CA ASP A 142 2.60 -4.97 -8.41
C ASP A 142 3.15 -3.98 -9.45
N LEU A 143 4.48 -3.87 -9.48
CA LEU A 143 5.19 -3.07 -10.46
C LEU A 143 5.40 -3.75 -11.82
N GLY A 144 5.04 -5.01 -11.97
CA GLY A 144 5.29 -5.77 -13.19
C GLY A 144 6.44 -6.78 -13.09
N THR A 145 7.13 -6.84 -11.95
CA THR A 145 8.42 -7.53 -11.81
C THR A 145 8.28 -9.02 -11.46
N GLU A 146 7.19 -9.42 -10.81
CA GLU A 146 6.96 -10.82 -10.44
C GLU A 146 6.30 -11.62 -11.58
N LYS A 147 6.51 -12.94 -11.60
CA LYS A 147 5.81 -13.82 -12.54
C LYS A 147 4.37 -14.06 -12.05
N ARG A 148 3.42 -14.20 -12.98
CA ARG A 148 1.98 -14.38 -12.66
C ARG A 148 1.70 -15.55 -11.72
N HIS A 149 2.39 -16.68 -11.87
CA HIS A 149 2.18 -17.84 -11.00
C HIS A 149 2.61 -17.58 -9.55
N THR A 150 3.62 -16.73 -9.35
CA THR A 150 4.07 -16.32 -8.01
C THR A 150 2.99 -15.50 -7.31
N VAL A 151 2.34 -14.60 -8.05
CA VAL A 151 1.23 -13.79 -7.51
C VAL A 151 0.01 -14.66 -7.20
N ALA A 152 -0.30 -15.64 -8.05
CA ALA A 152 -1.40 -16.57 -7.79
C ALA A 152 -1.12 -17.46 -6.57
N ALA A 153 0.11 -17.94 -6.38
CA ALA A 153 0.49 -18.77 -5.23
C ALA A 153 0.36 -18.04 -3.89
N LYS A 154 0.43 -16.69 -3.87
CA LYS A 154 0.17 -15.92 -2.64
C LYS A 154 -1.26 -16.10 -2.13
N VAL A 155 -2.22 -16.43 -2.99
CA VAL A 155 -3.64 -16.58 -2.63
C VAL A 155 -3.86 -17.74 -1.67
N ASP A 156 -3.12 -18.84 -1.81
CA ASP A 156 -3.19 -19.97 -0.87
C ASP A 156 -2.73 -19.58 0.54
N GLY A 157 -1.69 -18.74 0.63
CA GLY A 157 -1.24 -18.16 1.90
C GLY A 157 -2.34 -17.30 2.55
N TYR A 158 -2.99 -16.42 1.79
CA TYR A 158 -4.11 -15.63 2.29
C TYR A 158 -5.32 -16.48 2.69
N ALA A 159 -5.60 -17.57 1.97
CA ALA A 159 -6.68 -18.49 2.32
C ALA A 159 -6.38 -19.18 3.66
N THR A 160 -5.13 -19.58 3.88
CA THR A 160 -4.67 -20.16 5.15
C THR A 160 -4.76 -19.15 6.30
N LEU A 161 -4.34 -17.90 6.05
CA LEU A 161 -4.48 -16.82 7.03
C LEU A 161 -5.93 -16.52 7.38
N HIS A 162 -6.82 -16.54 6.39
CA HIS A 162 -8.26 -16.37 6.60
C HIS A 162 -8.81 -17.47 7.52
N ASP A 163 -8.49 -18.74 7.28
CA ASP A 163 -8.95 -19.85 8.12
C ASP A 163 -8.42 -19.76 9.55
N ALA A 164 -7.15 -19.38 9.71
CA ALA A 164 -6.51 -19.30 11.01
C ALA A 164 -7.05 -18.14 11.88
N THR A 165 -7.53 -17.06 11.25
CA THR A 165 -7.87 -15.82 11.95
C THR A 165 -9.35 -15.44 11.89
N GLY A 166 -10.11 -16.01 10.95
CA GLY A 166 -11.49 -15.61 10.64
C GLY A 166 -11.61 -14.20 10.06
N LEU A 167 -10.50 -13.53 9.71
CA LEU A 167 -10.52 -12.17 9.21
C LEU A 167 -11.03 -12.13 7.76
N GLY A 168 -12.22 -11.55 7.55
CA GLY A 168 -12.82 -11.31 6.23
C GLY A 168 -12.21 -10.14 5.45
N HIS A 169 -10.89 -9.93 5.54
CA HIS A 169 -10.22 -8.84 4.83
C HIS A 169 -10.23 -9.07 3.33
N THR A 170 -10.51 -8.02 2.56
CA THR A 170 -10.43 -8.07 1.10
C THR A 170 -8.97 -8.04 0.66
N LEU A 171 -8.60 -8.91 -0.28
CA LEU A 171 -7.27 -8.89 -0.91
C LEU A 171 -7.30 -7.98 -2.14
N LEU A 172 -6.49 -6.92 -2.10
CA LEU A 172 -6.39 -5.93 -3.16
C LEU A 172 -5.11 -6.11 -3.95
N PHE A 173 -5.24 -6.18 -5.28
CA PHE A 173 -4.10 -6.11 -6.20
C PHE A 173 -4.08 -4.77 -6.92
N TRP A 174 -3.07 -3.96 -6.65
CA TRP A 174 -2.84 -2.69 -7.34
C TRP A 174 -1.76 -2.86 -8.40
N LEU A 175 -2.15 -2.82 -9.68
CA LEU A 175 -1.32 -3.29 -10.77
C LEU A 175 -0.90 -2.14 -11.69
N SER A 176 0.35 -2.18 -12.14
CA SER A 176 0.95 -1.12 -12.95
C SER A 176 0.24 -0.87 -14.28
N THR A 177 -0.35 -1.89 -14.91
CA THR A 177 -1.00 -1.76 -16.23
C THR A 177 -2.33 -2.54 -16.33
N PRO A 178 -3.26 -2.11 -17.20
CA PRO A 178 -4.50 -2.84 -17.47
C PRO A 178 -4.27 -4.26 -18.05
N GLY A 179 -3.26 -4.44 -18.89
CA GLY A 179 -2.94 -5.76 -19.47
C GLY A 179 -2.46 -6.77 -18.41
N ARG A 180 -1.69 -6.28 -17.42
CA ARG A 180 -1.29 -7.09 -16.27
C ARG A 180 -2.49 -7.42 -15.37
N GLU A 181 -3.42 -6.47 -15.21
CA GLU A 181 -4.69 -6.71 -14.53
C GLU A 181 -5.52 -7.80 -15.19
N ALA A 182 -5.84 -7.66 -16.48
CA ALA A 182 -6.62 -8.66 -17.20
C ALA A 182 -5.99 -10.07 -17.09
N SER A 183 -4.67 -10.13 -17.24
CA SER A 183 -3.89 -11.34 -17.06
C SER A 183 -4.03 -11.93 -15.65
N LEU A 184 -3.80 -11.15 -14.60
CA LEU A 184 -3.92 -11.66 -13.23
C LEU A 184 -5.35 -12.10 -12.93
N ARG A 185 -6.35 -11.28 -13.29
CA ARG A 185 -7.78 -11.61 -13.12
C ARG A 185 -8.13 -12.95 -13.74
N HIS A 186 -7.70 -13.21 -14.97
CA HIS A 186 -7.96 -14.48 -15.64
C HIS A 186 -7.35 -15.69 -14.93
N ALA A 187 -6.18 -15.53 -14.29
CA ALA A 187 -5.59 -16.59 -13.48
C ALA A 187 -6.34 -16.79 -12.16
N LEU A 188 -6.75 -15.70 -11.50
CA LEU A 188 -7.43 -15.70 -10.22
C LEU A 188 -8.90 -16.17 -10.31
N ALA A 189 -9.59 -15.91 -11.42
CA ALA A 189 -10.99 -16.28 -11.60
C ALA A 189 -11.26 -17.79 -11.48
N ARG A 190 -10.22 -18.62 -11.67
CA ARG A 190 -10.30 -20.09 -11.56
C ARG A 190 -9.75 -20.62 -10.23
N HIS A 191 -9.33 -19.74 -9.32
CA HIS A 191 -8.72 -20.14 -8.06
C HIS A 191 -9.80 -20.64 -7.07
N PRO A 192 -9.66 -21.84 -6.47
CA PRO A 192 -10.69 -22.41 -5.59
C PRO A 192 -11.11 -21.49 -4.44
N ALA A 193 -10.15 -20.82 -3.78
CA ALA A 193 -10.43 -19.88 -2.69
C ALA A 193 -11.29 -18.66 -3.12
N ILE A 194 -11.31 -18.32 -4.40
CA ILE A 194 -12.09 -17.20 -4.93
C ILE A 194 -13.46 -17.70 -5.42
N THR A 195 -13.49 -18.81 -6.16
CA THR A 195 -14.74 -19.39 -6.69
C THR A 195 -15.67 -19.90 -5.60
N SER A 196 -15.13 -20.39 -4.49
CA SER A 196 -15.89 -20.77 -3.28
C SER A 196 -16.35 -19.58 -2.44
N GLY A 197 -15.99 -18.35 -2.79
CA GLY A 197 -16.33 -17.15 -2.01
C GLY A 197 -15.52 -16.99 -0.72
N ARG A 198 -14.54 -17.86 -0.45
CA ARG A 198 -13.70 -17.85 0.76
C ARG A 198 -12.82 -16.60 0.87
N LEU A 199 -12.32 -16.09 -0.26
CA LEU A 199 -11.57 -14.85 -0.32
C LEU A 199 -12.26 -13.84 -1.22
N HIS A 200 -12.44 -12.62 -0.72
CA HIS A 200 -12.85 -11.48 -1.52
C HIS A 200 -11.62 -10.83 -2.13
N VAL A 201 -11.59 -10.73 -3.45
CA VAL A 201 -10.46 -10.17 -4.18
C VAL A 201 -10.94 -9.05 -5.09
N ALA A 202 -10.20 -7.95 -5.14
CA ALA A 202 -10.42 -6.90 -6.12
C ALA A 202 -9.10 -6.46 -6.75
N THR A 203 -9.17 -6.07 -8.02
CA THR A 203 -8.01 -5.63 -8.79
C THR A 203 -8.22 -4.21 -9.31
N ALA A 204 -7.15 -3.45 -9.41
CA ALA A 204 -7.13 -2.18 -10.15
C ALA A 204 -5.88 -2.15 -11.02
N GLY A 205 -6.03 -1.81 -12.30
CA GLY A 205 -4.95 -1.75 -13.27
C GLY A 205 -4.84 -0.36 -13.87
N GLY A 206 -3.63 0.21 -13.88
CA GLY A 206 -3.38 1.59 -14.32
C GLY A 206 -2.35 2.33 -13.46
N GLY A 207 -1.84 1.67 -12.42
CA GLY A 207 -0.75 2.16 -11.59
C GLY A 207 -1.04 3.54 -11.00
N THR A 208 -0.08 4.46 -11.12
CA THR A 208 -0.14 5.79 -10.50
C THR A 208 -1.08 6.78 -11.21
N THR A 209 -1.75 6.38 -12.30
CA THR A 209 -2.74 7.23 -12.99
C THR A 209 -4.13 7.15 -12.35
N GLN A 210 -4.33 6.17 -11.47
CA GLN A 210 -5.59 5.91 -10.79
C GLN A 210 -5.52 6.35 -9.34
N HIS A 211 -6.68 6.74 -8.80
CA HIS A 211 -6.81 7.10 -7.39
C HIS A 211 -7.40 5.92 -6.61
N PRO A 212 -6.77 5.47 -5.49
CA PRO A 212 -7.18 4.26 -4.79
C PRO A 212 -8.56 4.35 -4.13
N ALA A 213 -9.04 5.54 -3.73
CA ALA A 213 -10.43 5.69 -3.26
C ALA A 213 -11.46 5.74 -4.41
N GLY A 214 -11.01 5.91 -5.65
CA GLY A 214 -11.87 6.12 -6.82
C GLY A 214 -12.55 4.83 -7.31
N PRO A 215 -13.45 4.95 -8.30
CA PRO A 215 -14.16 3.82 -8.90
C PRO A 215 -13.27 3.02 -9.86
N VAL A 216 -12.16 2.49 -9.34
CA VAL A 216 -11.12 1.83 -10.13
C VAL A 216 -11.05 0.33 -9.86
N TRP A 217 -11.69 -0.15 -8.79
CA TRP A 217 -11.60 -1.52 -8.35
C TRP A 217 -12.59 -2.40 -9.10
N ALA A 218 -12.10 -3.46 -9.71
CA ALA A 218 -12.92 -4.53 -10.26
C ALA A 218 -12.92 -5.71 -9.27
N PRO A 219 -14.03 -5.97 -8.55
CA PRO A 219 -14.18 -7.20 -7.77
C PRO A 219 -14.02 -8.42 -8.66
N LEU A 220 -13.50 -9.51 -8.11
CA LEU A 220 -13.62 -10.84 -8.71
C LEU A 220 -14.88 -11.48 -8.14
N SER A 221 -15.92 -11.61 -8.96
CA SER A 221 -17.14 -12.37 -8.66
C SER A 221 -17.26 -13.57 -9.58
N ALA A 222 -18.00 -14.59 -9.15
CA ALA A 222 -18.27 -15.79 -9.95
C ALA A 222 -18.98 -15.46 -11.29
N THR A 223 -19.79 -14.40 -11.30
CA THR A 223 -20.33 -13.78 -12.52
C THR A 223 -19.41 -12.66 -12.97
N GLU A 224 -18.92 -12.70 -14.20
CA GLU A 224 -18.04 -11.66 -14.75
C GLU A 224 -18.75 -10.29 -14.79
N SER A 225 -18.54 -9.48 -13.76
CA SER A 225 -18.93 -8.07 -13.77
C SER A 225 -17.73 -7.22 -14.20
N THR A 226 -17.91 -6.42 -15.24
CA THR A 226 -16.93 -5.42 -15.70
C THR A 226 -17.04 -4.11 -14.93
N ARG A 227 -17.99 -4.00 -13.99
CA ARG A 227 -18.26 -2.77 -13.25
C ARG A 227 -17.13 -2.50 -12.26
N ARG A 228 -16.45 -1.36 -12.43
CA ARG A 228 -15.52 -0.83 -11.44
C ARG A 228 -16.28 -0.09 -10.34
N VAL A 229 -15.84 -0.26 -9.10
CA VAL A 229 -16.45 0.31 -7.90
C VAL A 229 -15.42 1.06 -7.07
N ARG A 230 -15.90 1.91 -6.16
CA ARG A 230 -15.06 2.60 -5.18
C ARG A 230 -14.53 1.62 -4.16
N LEU A 231 -13.38 1.94 -3.55
CA LEU A 231 -12.77 1.11 -2.50
C LEU A 231 -13.76 0.79 -1.38
N ALA A 232 -14.50 1.80 -0.92
CA ALA A 232 -15.46 1.65 0.17
C ALA A 232 -16.64 0.72 -0.18
N HIS A 233 -16.98 0.56 -1.45
CA HIS A 233 -18.08 -0.30 -1.90
C HIS A 233 -17.64 -1.76 -2.11
N LEU A 234 -16.38 -2.12 -1.84
CA LEU A 234 -15.98 -3.52 -1.87
C LEU A 234 -16.53 -4.31 -0.67
N SER A 235 -16.82 -3.65 0.46
CA SER A 235 -17.40 -4.29 1.63
C SER A 235 -18.84 -4.81 1.39
N THR A 236 -19.61 -4.14 0.53
CA THR A 236 -20.96 -4.60 0.15
C THR A 236 -20.89 -5.85 -0.72
N HIS A 237 -19.91 -5.92 -1.64
CA HIS A 237 -19.69 -7.12 -2.45
C HIS A 237 -19.20 -8.31 -1.63
N ALA A 238 -18.45 -8.08 -0.56
CA ALA A 238 -18.08 -9.13 0.39
C ALA A 238 -19.31 -9.71 1.10
N ALA A 239 -20.20 -8.84 1.61
CA ALA A 239 -21.43 -9.26 2.30
C ALA A 239 -22.45 -9.95 1.36
N ASP A 240 -22.58 -9.49 0.12
CA ASP A 240 -23.48 -10.09 -0.88
C ASP A 240 -23.02 -11.50 -1.28
N ALA A 241 -21.70 -11.76 -1.32
CA ALA A 241 -21.16 -13.09 -1.59
C ALA A 241 -21.40 -14.06 -0.40
N THR A 242 -21.43 -13.57 0.84
CA THR A 242 -21.76 -14.40 2.01
C THR A 242 -23.24 -14.81 2.04
N ARG A 243 -24.15 -13.99 1.49
CA ARG A 243 -25.59 -14.29 1.47
C ARG A 243 -26.02 -15.26 0.36
N ALA A 244 -25.19 -15.48 -0.66
CA ALA A 244 -25.49 -16.40 -1.76
C ALA A 244 -25.11 -17.87 -1.48
N ALA A 245 -24.61 -18.18 -0.28
CA ALA A 245 -24.14 -19.50 0.13
C ALA A 245 -24.88 -20.07 1.36
N ALA A 246 -26.13 -19.61 1.60
CA ALA A 246 -26.99 -20.11 2.67
C ALA A 246 -28.17 -20.91 2.12
#